data_AF-A0A959X7N3-F1
#
_entry.id   AF-A0A959X7N3-F1
#
_cell.length_a   1.000
_cell.length_b   1.000
_cell.length_c   1.000
_cell.angle_alpha   90.00
_cell.angle_beta   90.00
_cell.angle_gamma   90.00
#
_symmetry.space_group_name_H-M   'P 1'
#
loop_
_entity.id
_entity.type
_entity.pdbx_description
1 polymer ?
#
loop_
_entity_poly.entity_id
_entity_poly.type
_entity_poly.pdbx_seq_one_letter_code
_entity_poly.pdbx_strand_id
1 'polypeptide(L)'
;TADIGLKGQIARNPDGTDEFAFQVHLGGGLASADREEAGLGRTLRGLKITADEMPEYVERVTRRFAADRDAGESFAHWAHRAEDEALR
;
A
#
# COMPACT_ATOMS: atom_id res chain seq x y z
N THR A 1 5.55 -10.34 5.21
CA THR A 1 5.80 -8.99 4.68
C THR A 1 5.38 -8.97 3.21
N ALA A 2 5.08 -7.80 2.64
CA ALA A 2 4.61 -7.69 1.25
C ALA A 2 4.84 -6.27 0.70
N ASP A 3 5.02 -6.16 -0.62
CA ASP A 3 5.01 -4.87 -1.32
C ASP A 3 3.65 -4.16 -1.16
N ILE A 4 2.55 -4.91 -1.20
CA ILE A 4 1.20 -4.41 -0.91
C ILE A 4 0.59 -5.30 0.18
N GLY A 5 0.58 -4.79 1.41
CA GLY A 5 0.01 -5.46 2.58
C GLY A 5 -1.40 -4.94 2.89
N LEU A 6 -2.36 -5.85 2.97
CA LEU A 6 -3.76 -5.57 3.30
C LEU A 6 -4.06 -6.14 4.69
N LYS A 7 -4.25 -5.26 5.67
CA LYS A 7 -4.59 -5.67 7.05
C LYS A 7 -6.06 -5.41 7.31
N GLY A 8 -6.84 -6.48 7.47
CA GLY A 8 -8.26 -6.38 7.80
C GLY A 8 -8.50 -5.65 9.13
N GLN A 9 -9.55 -4.83 9.17
CA GLN A 9 -10.03 -4.11 10.33
C GLN A 9 -11.52 -3.82 10.20
N ILE A 10 -12.16 -3.50 11.32
CA ILE A 10 -13.52 -2.93 11.31
C ILE A 10 -13.38 -1.41 11.25
N ALA A 11 -14.00 -0.80 10.24
CA ALA A 11 -14.15 0.64 10.11
C ALA A 11 -15.55 1.06 10.55
N ARG A 12 -15.67 2.27 11.11
CA ARG A 12 -16.95 2.86 11.47
C ARG A 12 -17.35 3.86 10.41
N ASN A 13 -18.55 3.69 9.87
CA ASN A 13 -19.12 4.55 8.85
C ASN A 13 -19.71 5.84 9.48
N PRO A 14 -19.95 6.89 8.66
CA PRO A 14 -20.52 8.14 9.14
C PRO A 14 -21.91 7.99 9.79
N ASP A 15 -22.66 6.96 9.40
CA ASP A 15 -23.97 6.61 9.96
C ASP A 15 -23.88 5.79 11.26
N GLY A 16 -22.66 5.50 11.72
CA GLY A 16 -22.38 4.74 12.95
C GLY A 16 -22.34 3.23 12.78
N THR A 17 -22.61 2.70 11.58
CA THR A 17 -22.50 1.27 11.28
C THR A 17 -21.04 0.82 11.20
N ASP A 18 -20.81 -0.48 11.40
CA ASP A 18 -19.49 -1.09 11.28
C ASP A 18 -19.37 -1.81 9.92
N GLU A 19 -18.23 -1.64 9.26
CA GLU A 19 -17.93 -2.23 7.96
C GLU A 19 -16.54 -2.87 7.96
N PHE A 20 -16.38 -3.97 7.23
CA PHE A 20 -15.07 -4.59 7.02
C PHE A 20 -14.25 -3.79 6.00
N ALA A 21 -13.05 -3.39 6.40
CA ALA A 21 -12.12 -2.65 5.57
C ALA A 21 -10.69 -3.16 5.72
N PHE A 22 -9.80 -2.68 4.86
CA PHE A 22 -8.37 -2.96 4.88
C PHE A 22 -7.58 -1.68 5.16
N GLN A 23 -6.62 -1.77 6.07
CA GLN A 23 -5.54 -0.80 6.19
C GLN A 23 -4.40 -1.22 5.26
N VAL A 24 -3.94 -0.29 4.42
CA VAL A 24 -2.89 -0.55 3.45
C VAL A 24 -1.50 -0.24 4.03
N HIS A 25 -0.56 -1.16 3.80
CA HIS A 25 0.86 -1.02 4.10
C HIS A 25 1.67 -1.26 2.82
N LEU A 26 2.57 -0.36 2.44
CA LEU A 26 3.30 -0.44 1.18
C LEU A 26 4.82 -0.59 1.38
N GLY A 27 5.47 -1.41 0.56
CA GLY A 27 6.93 -1.53 0.47
C GLY A 27 7.62 -2.39 1.55
N GLY A 28 6.87 -3.19 2.29
CA GLY A 28 7.43 -4.05 3.33
C GLY A 28 8.13 -5.29 2.76
N GLY A 29 9.23 -5.72 3.36
CA GLY A 29 9.96 -6.90 2.90
C GLY A 29 10.99 -7.38 3.93
N LEU A 30 11.32 -8.66 3.86
CA LEU A 30 12.50 -9.19 4.55
C LEU A 30 13.73 -9.03 3.64
N ALA A 31 14.92 -9.10 4.22
CA ALA A 31 16.12 -9.25 3.42
C ALA A 31 16.06 -10.58 2.65
N SER A 32 16.49 -10.56 1.39
CA SER A 32 16.50 -11.70 0.47
C SER A 32 17.65 -11.56 -0.53
N ALA A 33 17.83 -12.55 -1.41
CA ALA A 33 18.82 -12.47 -2.49
C ALA A 33 18.61 -11.25 -3.41
N ASP A 34 17.36 -10.77 -3.53
CA ASP A 34 16.97 -9.66 -4.39
C ASP A 34 16.70 -8.36 -3.59
N ARG A 35 16.93 -8.38 -2.28
CA ARG A 35 16.70 -7.24 -1.38
C ARG A 35 17.69 -7.27 -0.22
N GLU A 36 18.73 -6.46 -0.30
CA GLU A 36 19.80 -6.45 0.71
C GLU A 36 19.28 -6.08 2.12
N GLU A 37 18.33 -5.14 2.21
CA GLU A 37 17.82 -4.63 3.49
C GLU A 37 16.34 -4.95 3.73
N ALA A 38 16.05 -5.50 4.92
CA ALA A 38 14.68 -5.66 5.41
C ALA A 38 14.05 -4.30 5.72
N GLY A 39 12.73 -4.17 5.54
CA GLY A 39 12.00 -2.94 5.84
C GLY A 39 10.53 -3.19 6.18
N LEU A 40 10.00 -2.37 7.11
CA LEU A 40 8.57 -2.35 7.41
C LEU A 40 7.80 -1.57 6.35
N GLY A 41 6.59 -2.01 6.04
CA GLY A 41 5.75 -1.28 5.09
C GLY A 41 5.30 0.08 5.63
N ARG A 42 5.35 1.11 4.79
CA ARG A 42 4.78 2.43 5.06
C ARG A 42 3.27 2.32 5.22
N THR A 43 2.74 2.80 6.34
CA THR A 43 1.29 2.87 6.58
C THR A 43 0.74 4.20 6.08
N LEU A 44 -0.29 4.15 5.22
CA LEU A 44 -0.99 5.34 4.76
C LEU A 44 -2.06 5.74 5.77
N ARG A 45 -1.79 6.77 6.57
CA ARG A 45 -2.71 7.20 7.61
C ARG A 45 -3.99 7.77 7.00
N GLY A 46 -5.12 7.28 7.48
CA GLY A 46 -6.44 7.71 7.01
C GLY A 46 -6.93 7.00 5.76
N LEU A 47 -6.08 6.23 5.07
CA LEU A 47 -6.54 5.37 3.97
C LEU A 47 -7.09 4.07 4.53
N LYS A 48 -8.36 3.82 4.21
CA LYS A 48 -9.03 2.54 4.39
C LYS A 48 -9.73 2.23 3.08
N ILE A 49 -9.67 0.98 2.65
CA ILE A 49 -10.36 0.53 1.44
C ILE A 49 -11.26 -0.64 1.79
N THR A 50 -12.45 -0.70 1.20
CA THR A 50 -13.35 -1.85 1.32
C THR A 50 -12.85 -3.02 0.47
N ALA A 51 -13.50 -4.17 0.56
CA ALA A 51 -13.23 -5.29 -0.34
C ALA A 51 -13.54 -4.94 -1.80
N ASP A 52 -14.57 -4.13 -2.03
CA ASP A 52 -15.01 -3.73 -3.37
C ASP A 52 -14.06 -2.69 -4.00
N GLU A 53 -13.46 -1.81 -3.19
CA GLU A 53 -12.48 -0.81 -3.65
C GLU A 53 -11.08 -1.42 -3.88
N MET A 54 -10.81 -2.60 -3.32
CA MET A 54 -9.47 -3.20 -3.32
C MET A 54 -8.88 -3.42 -4.72
N PRO A 55 -9.60 -4.00 -5.71
CA PRO A 55 -9.03 -4.23 -7.04
C PRO A 55 -8.61 -2.92 -7.71
N GLU A 56 -9.46 -1.89 -7.63
CA GLU A 56 -9.19 -0.58 -8.23
C GLU A 56 -8.02 0.12 -7.54
N TYR A 57 -7.93 0.05 -6.21
CA TYR A 57 -6.80 0.59 -5.46
C TYR A 57 -5.47 -0.06 -5.88
N VAL A 58 -5.43 -1.39 -5.96
CA VAL A 58 -4.22 -2.13 -6.36
C VAL A 58 -3.81 -1.78 -7.79
N GLU A 59 -4.78 -1.68 -8.71
CA GLU A 59 -4.51 -1.25 -10.08
C GLU A 59 -3.94 0.17 -10.12
N ARG A 60 -4.58 1.13 -9.42
CA ARG A 60 -4.13 2.53 -9.39
C ARG A 60 -2.70 2.66 -8.90
N VAL A 61 -2.37 2.06 -7.76
CA VAL A 61 -1.02 2.18 -7.17
C VAL A 61 0.05 1.50 -8.02
N THR A 62 -0.27 0.34 -8.62
CA THR A 62 0.69 -0.36 -9.49
C THR A 62 0.92 0.36 -10.82
N ARG A 63 -0.12 0.98 -11.39
CA ARG A 63 0.02 1.86 -12.57
C ARG A 63 0.83 3.09 -12.25
N ARG A 64 0.61 3.72 -11.10
CA ARG A 64 1.39 4.89 -10.66
C ARG A 64 2.86 4.55 -10.48
N PHE A 65 3.16 3.41 -9.84
CA PHE A 65 4.52 2.89 -9.77
C PHE A 65 5.14 2.70 -11.16
N ALA A 66 4.42 2.07 -12.09
CA ALA A 66 4.93 1.83 -13.44
C ALA A 66 5.23 3.14 -14.21
N ALA A 67 4.48 4.21 -13.95
CA ALA A 67 4.66 5.51 -14.59
C ALA A 67 5.76 6.38 -13.94
N ASP A 68 5.91 6.32 -12.62
CA ASP A 68 6.72 7.27 -11.86
C ASP A 68 8.06 6.71 -11.35
N ARG A 69 8.26 5.40 -11.46
CA ARG A 69 9.49 4.75 -10.98
C ARG A 69 10.70 5.15 -11.83
N ASP A 70 11.84 5.23 -11.17
CA ASP A 70 13.12 5.35 -11.85
C ASP A 70 13.52 3.99 -12.47
N ALA A 71 14.46 4.03 -13.42
CA ALA A 71 14.95 2.83 -14.06
C ALA A 71 15.61 1.89 -13.03
N GLY A 72 15.10 0.66 -12.91
CA GLY A 72 15.58 -0.34 -11.97
C GLY A 72 15.08 -0.16 -10.53
N GLU A 73 14.26 0.85 -10.26
CA GLU A 73 13.71 1.08 -8.94
C GLU A 73 12.69 -0.02 -8.53
N SER A 74 12.79 -0.46 -7.27
CA SER A 74 11.86 -1.42 -6.67
C SER A 74 10.58 -0.73 -6.16
N PHE A 75 9.48 -1.49 -6.08
CA PHE A 75 8.22 -0.97 -5.55
C PHE A 75 8.38 -0.43 -4.12
N ALA A 76 9.14 -1.13 -3.28
CA ALA A 76 9.41 -0.71 -1.92
C ALA A 76 10.07 0.66 -1.84
N HIS A 77 11.16 0.88 -2.61
CA HIS A 77 11.85 2.16 -2.59
C HIS A 77 10.95 3.30 -3.08
N TRP A 78 10.24 3.07 -4.20
CA TRP A 78 9.27 4.01 -4.74
C TRP A 78 8.19 4.36 -3.72
N ALA A 79 7.57 3.37 -3.07
CA ALA A 79 6.49 3.59 -2.11
C ALA A 79 6.94 4.37 -0.86
N HIS A 80 8.23 4.27 -0.47
CA HIS A 80 8.79 5.05 0.61
C HIS A 80 9.07 6.51 0.23
N ARG A 81 9.53 6.78 -1.01
CA ARG A 81 9.80 8.16 -1.48
C ARG A 81 8.60 8.89 -2.05
N ALA A 82 7.60 8.16 -2.55
CA ALA A 82 6.46 8.76 -3.25
C ALA A 82 5.66 9.67 -2.31
N GLU A 83 5.13 10.76 -2.85
CA GLU A 83 4.21 11.62 -2.12
C GLU A 83 2.91 10.87 -1.77
N ASP A 84 2.28 11.24 -0.65
CA ASP A 84 1.06 10.58 -0.15
C ASP A 84 -0.07 10.53 -1.19
N GLU A 85 -0.18 11.56 -2.03
CA GLU A 85 -1.17 11.65 -3.12
C GLU A 85 -0.98 10.56 -4.18
N ALA A 86 0.25 10.20 -4.51
CA ALA A 86 0.53 9.14 -5.48
C ALA A 86 0.17 7.74 -4.96
N LEU A 87 -0.03 7.60 -3.65
CA LEU A 87 -0.28 6.34 -2.97
C LEU A 87 -1.75 6.16 -2.55
N ARG A 88 -2.60 7.17 -2.75
CA ARG A 88 -4.00 7.17 -2.35
C ARG A 88 -4.95 6.72 -3.45
#